data_AF-X6LST5-F1
#
_entry.id   AF-X6LST5-F1
#
_cell.length_a   1.000
_cell.length_b   1.000
_cell.length_c   1.000
_cell.angle_alpha   90.00
_cell.angle_beta   90.00
_cell.angle_gamma   90.00
#
_symmetry.space_group_name_H-M   'P 1'
#
loop_
_entity.id
_entity.type
_entity.pdbx_description
1 polymer ?
#
loop_
_entity_poly.entity_id
_entity_poly.type
_entity_poly.pdbx_seq_one_letter_code
_entity_poly.pdbx_strand_id
1 'polypeptide(L)'
;MHVCVCVCGQKHDVNGALDLKREMEDRGFVPDQNTYAQLLWAAAYGDAEDAAFRKMFDIYNEMIVTKELPPLPEHFAALIAGCGHIADIETATKVLHLMDSMNVPRTPKVYLSYLRAIAGT
;
A
#
# COMPACT_ATOMS: atom_id res chain seq x y z
N MET A 1 16.88 8.15 -22.06
CA MET A 1 17.93 7.25 -21.53
C MET A 1 17.20 6.20 -20.70
N HIS A 2 17.23 4.94 -21.12
CA HIS A 2 16.47 3.83 -20.52
C HIS A 2 16.90 3.65 -19.04
N VAL A 3 15.98 3.85 -18.10
CA VAL A 3 16.22 3.51 -16.70
C VAL A 3 16.02 2.00 -16.56
N CYS A 4 17.11 1.33 -16.19
CA CYS A 4 17.17 -0.09 -15.92
C CYS A 4 16.40 -0.36 -14.62
N VAL A 5 15.14 -0.81 -14.74
CA VAL A 5 14.45 -1.45 -13.62
C VAL A 5 15.06 -2.85 -13.51
N CYS A 6 16.12 -2.98 -12.73
CA CYS A 6 16.58 -4.28 -12.27
C CYS A 6 15.47 -4.88 -11.42
N VAL A 7 14.73 -5.81 -12.03
CA VAL A 7 13.74 -6.69 -11.40
C VAL A 7 14.49 -7.63 -10.46
N CYS A 8 14.81 -7.14 -9.26
CA CYS A 8 15.25 -7.99 -8.16
C CYS A 8 14.00 -8.57 -7.50
N GLY A 9 13.60 -9.76 -7.98
CA GLY A 9 12.91 -10.80 -7.21
C GLY A 9 11.48 -10.50 -6.73
N GLN A 10 10.51 -11.30 -7.20
CA GLN A 10 9.20 -11.44 -6.58
C GLN A 10 9.32 -12.07 -5.18
N LYS A 11 9.76 -11.28 -4.21
CA LYS A 11 9.43 -11.42 -2.81
C LYS A 11 8.80 -10.10 -2.40
N HIS A 12 7.66 -10.16 -1.73
CA HIS A 12 7.00 -8.99 -1.16
C HIS A 12 7.82 -8.47 0.04
N ASP A 13 9.06 -8.09 -0.22
CA ASP A 13 9.99 -7.57 0.77
C ASP A 13 9.71 -6.07 0.93
N VAL A 14 8.90 -5.75 1.92
CA VAL A 14 8.60 -4.37 2.30
C VAL A 14 9.87 -3.57 2.63
N ASN A 15 10.90 -4.21 3.20
CA ASN A 15 12.13 -3.51 3.55
C ASN A 15 12.93 -3.17 2.29
N GLY A 16 13.08 -4.12 1.38
CA GLY A 16 13.71 -3.88 0.07
C GLY A 16 12.99 -2.80 -0.73
N ALA A 17 11.65 -2.76 -0.69
CA ALA A 17 10.86 -1.72 -1.34
C ALA A 17 11.13 -0.33 -0.72
N LEU A 18 11.23 -0.23 0.61
CA LEU A 18 11.56 1.01 1.32
C LEU A 18 13.02 1.46 1.07
N ASP A 19 13.96 0.52 0.97
CA ASP A 19 15.34 0.84 0.62
C ASP A 19 15.44 1.41 -0.81
N LEU A 20 14.65 0.89 -1.76
CA LEU A 20 14.55 1.43 -3.11
C LEU A 20 13.92 2.83 -3.14
N LYS A 21 12.89 3.08 -2.31
CA LYS A 21 12.35 4.44 -2.12
C LYS A 21 13.45 5.40 -1.62
N ARG A 22 14.26 4.98 -0.64
CA ARG A 22 15.35 5.81 -0.14
C ARG A 22 16.40 6.08 -1.22
N GLU A 23 16.81 5.06 -1.98
CA GLU A 23 17.74 5.25 -3.10
C GLU A 23 17.18 6.23 -4.15
N MET A 24 15.88 6.13 -4.45
CA MET A 24 15.18 7.05 -5.35
C MET A 24 15.31 8.50 -4.84
N GLU A 25 15.04 8.73 -3.56
CA GLU A 25 15.16 10.04 -2.92
C GLU A 25 16.61 10.55 -2.89
N ASP A 26 17.59 9.69 -2.56
CA ASP A 26 19.02 10.01 -2.53
C ASP A 26 19.56 10.42 -3.91
N ARG A 27 18.96 9.87 -4.97
CA ARG A 27 19.26 10.21 -6.37
C ARG A 27 18.52 11.46 -6.87
N GLY A 28 17.71 12.08 -6.01
CA GLY A 28 16.94 13.29 -6.32
C GLY A 28 15.65 13.04 -7.09
N PHE A 29 15.20 11.79 -7.20
CA PHE A 29 13.88 11.48 -7.74
C PHE A 29 12.83 11.60 -6.62
N VAL A 30 11.66 12.15 -6.96
CA VAL A 30 10.58 12.39 -5.98
C VAL A 30 9.56 11.25 -6.04
N PRO A 31 9.39 10.45 -4.97
CA PRO A 31 8.34 9.44 -4.90
C PRO A 31 6.97 10.08 -5.13
N ASP A 32 6.18 9.47 -6.00
CA ASP A 32 4.84 9.92 -6.34
C ASP A 32 3.77 8.97 -5.78
N GLN A 33 2.51 9.28 -6.05
CA GLN A 33 1.37 8.45 -5.65
C GLN A 33 1.52 7.00 -6.13
N ASN A 34 2.00 6.79 -7.36
CA ASN A 34 2.16 5.43 -7.87
C ASN A 34 3.28 4.67 -7.12
N THR A 35 4.35 5.36 -6.75
CA THR A 35 5.44 4.81 -5.93
C THR A 35 4.90 4.32 -4.59
N TYR A 36 4.11 5.15 -3.89
CA TYR A 36 3.47 4.76 -2.62
C TYR A 36 2.45 3.63 -2.79
N ALA A 37 1.71 3.58 -3.90
CA ALA A 37 0.83 2.45 -4.18
C ALA A 37 1.60 1.13 -4.27
N GLN A 38 2.77 1.11 -4.92
CA GLN A 38 3.60 -0.11 -4.99
C GLN A 38 4.20 -0.48 -3.63
N LEU A 39 4.61 0.50 -2.82
CA LEU A 39 5.09 0.26 -1.45
C LEU A 39 4.01 -0.39 -0.58
N LEU A 40 2.76 0.10 -0.68
CA LEU A 40 1.63 -0.48 0.05
C LEU A 40 1.32 -1.91 -0.41
N TRP A 41 1.38 -2.20 -1.71
CA TRP A 41 1.19 -3.56 -2.21
C TRP A 41 2.31 -4.51 -1.75
N ALA A 42 3.57 -4.03 -1.72
CA ALA A 42 4.68 -4.79 -1.18
C ALA A 42 4.49 -5.09 0.32
N ALA A 43 3.97 -4.13 1.09
CA ALA A 43 3.65 -4.32 2.50
C ALA A 43 2.45 -5.25 2.71
N ALA A 44 1.40 -5.13 1.89
CA ALA A 44 0.16 -5.90 2.02
C ALA A 44 0.35 -7.40 1.78
N TYR A 45 1.26 -7.77 0.86
CA TYR A 45 1.56 -9.17 0.53
C TYR A 45 2.86 -9.68 1.14
N GLY A 46 3.51 -8.87 1.99
CA GLY A 46 4.71 -9.25 2.72
C GLY A 46 4.46 -10.38 3.72
N ASP A 47 5.52 -10.81 4.41
CA ASP A 47 5.37 -11.78 5.49
C ASP A 47 4.34 -11.27 6.49
N ALA A 48 3.36 -12.12 6.83
CA ALA A 48 2.19 -11.80 7.65
C ALA A 48 2.56 -11.67 9.14
N GLU A 49 3.56 -10.84 9.43
CA GLU A 49 3.93 -10.44 10.78
C GLU A 49 3.28 -9.09 11.10
N ASP A 50 2.93 -8.86 12.37
CA ASP A 50 2.39 -7.59 12.89
C ASP A 50 3.21 -6.36 12.44
N ALA A 51 4.51 -6.55 12.23
CA ALA A 51 5.42 -5.52 11.78
C ALA A 51 5.13 -5.04 10.34
N ALA A 52 4.78 -5.94 9.42
CA ALA A 52 4.47 -5.58 8.03
C ALA A 52 3.15 -4.80 7.95
N PHE A 53 2.15 -5.21 8.72
CA PHE A 53 0.86 -4.53 8.79
C PHE A 53 0.99 -3.11 9.36
N ARG A 54 1.74 -2.92 10.45
CA ARG A 54 2.02 -1.58 11.00
C ARG A 54 2.73 -0.69 9.98
N LYS A 55 3.78 -1.21 9.33
CA LYS A 55 4.51 -0.49 8.27
C LYS A 55 3.62 -0.04 7.14
N MET A 56 2.62 -0.83 6.75
CA MET A 56 1.67 -0.46 5.70
C MET A 56 0.93 0.85 6.03
N PHE A 57 0.46 1.02 7.28
CA PHE A 57 -0.18 2.26 7.71
C PHE A 57 0.83 3.40 7.90
N ASP A 58 2.05 3.13 8.32
CA ASP A 58 3.12 4.13 8.41
C ASP A 58 3.45 4.71 7.02
N ILE A 59 3.56 3.85 6.00
CA ILE A 59 3.77 4.25 4.59
C ILE A 59 2.62 5.14 4.11
N TYR A 60 1.37 4.75 4.40
CA TYR A 60 0.20 5.56 4.03
C TYR A 60 0.19 6.92 4.75
N ASN A 61 0.52 6.95 6.04
CA ASN A 61 0.60 8.18 6.81
C ASN A 61 1.72 9.10 6.32
N GLU A 62 2.90 8.56 5.97
CA GLU A 62 3.99 9.33 5.37
C GLU A 62 3.52 10.01 4.07
N MET A 63 2.82 9.28 3.21
CA MET A 63 2.29 9.80 1.95
C MET A 63 1.36 11.01 2.16
N ILE A 64 0.42 10.89 3.11
CA ILE A 64 -0.59 11.92 3.35
C ILE A 64 -0.02 13.11 4.14
N VAL A 65 0.72 12.84 5.22
CA VAL A 65 1.11 13.86 6.20
C VAL A 65 2.44 14.50 5.84
N THR A 66 3.42 13.70 5.39
CA THR A 66 4.78 14.18 5.13
C THR A 66 4.97 14.61 3.69
N LYS A 67 4.41 13.86 2.73
CA LYS A 67 4.51 14.19 1.30
C LYS A 67 3.33 14.98 0.76
N GLU A 68 2.25 15.11 1.53
CA GLU A 68 1.03 15.82 1.14
C GLU A 68 0.44 15.33 -0.20
N LEU A 69 0.64 14.05 -0.52
CA LEU A 69 0.17 13.44 -1.76
C LEU A 69 -1.27 12.94 -1.59
N PRO A 70 -2.21 13.31 -2.48
CA PRO A 70 -3.59 12.86 -2.35
C PRO A 70 -3.71 11.36 -2.64
N PRO A 71 -4.53 10.62 -1.88
CA PRO A 71 -4.65 9.19 -2.05
C PRO A 71 -5.52 8.84 -3.28
N LEU A 72 -5.07 7.84 -4.03
CA LEU A 72 -5.79 7.16 -5.11
C LEU A 72 -6.51 5.88 -4.62
N PRO A 73 -7.51 5.37 -5.37
CA PRO A 73 -8.19 4.11 -5.05
C PRO A 73 -7.24 2.92 -4.86
N GLU A 74 -6.14 2.87 -5.62
CA GLU A 74 -5.11 1.83 -5.50
C GLU A 74 -4.51 1.70 -4.09
N HIS A 75 -4.36 2.81 -3.35
CA HIS A 75 -3.81 2.78 -1.98
C HIS A 75 -4.80 2.09 -1.02
N PHE A 76 -6.08 2.44 -1.11
CA PHE A 76 -7.12 1.83 -0.30
C PHE A 76 -7.31 0.34 -0.63
N ALA A 77 -7.23 -0.03 -1.91
CA ALA A 77 -7.30 -1.42 -2.33
C ALA A 77 -6.15 -2.26 -1.75
N ALA A 78 -4.95 -1.69 -1.65
CA ALA A 78 -3.79 -2.33 -1.02
C ALA A 78 -3.97 -2.45 0.51
N LEU A 79 -4.40 -1.37 1.19
CA LEU A 79 -4.69 -1.36 2.62
C LEU A 79 -5.71 -2.45 3.01
N ILE A 80 -6.81 -2.55 2.25
CA ILE A 80 -7.86 -3.55 2.48
C ILE A 80 -7.32 -4.98 2.23
N ALA A 81 -6.50 -5.17 1.19
CA ALA A 81 -5.89 -6.46 0.93
C ALA A 81 -4.98 -6.89 2.10
N GLY A 82 -4.14 -5.99 2.61
CA GLY A 82 -3.31 -6.25 3.79
C GLY A 82 -4.14 -6.59 5.04
N CYS A 83 -5.26 -5.91 5.26
CA CYS A 83 -6.20 -6.26 6.35
C CYS A 83 -6.78 -7.67 6.20
N GLY A 84 -7.09 -8.08 4.95
CA GLY A 84 -7.54 -9.43 4.65
C GLY A 84 -6.52 -10.51 5.00
N HIS A 85 -5.23 -10.26 4.77
CA HIS A 85 -4.15 -11.21 5.07
C HIS A 85 -4.00 -11.54 6.55
N ILE A 86 -4.29 -10.59 7.44
CA ILE A 86 -4.26 -10.81 8.89
C ILE A 86 -5.66 -11.05 9.48
N ALA A 87 -6.67 -11.27 8.63
CA ALA A 87 -8.07 -11.45 9.00
C ALA A 87 -8.67 -10.30 9.85
N ASP A 88 -8.15 -9.08 9.73
CA ASP A 88 -8.68 -7.90 10.43
C ASP A 88 -9.74 -7.18 9.59
N ILE A 89 -10.94 -7.74 9.60
CA ILE A 89 -12.10 -7.20 8.85
C ILE A 89 -12.59 -5.87 9.43
N GLU A 90 -12.41 -5.66 10.74
CA GLU A 90 -12.82 -4.42 11.39
C GLU A 90 -12.03 -3.24 10.82
N THR A 91 -10.71 -3.37 10.71
CA THR A 91 -9.85 -2.36 10.10
C THR A 91 -10.11 -2.22 8.60
N ALA A 92 -10.33 -3.32 7.88
CA ALA A 92 -10.72 -3.25 6.46
C ALA A 92 -12.00 -2.40 6.25
N THR A 93 -12.97 -2.53 7.15
CA THR A 93 -14.22 -1.74 7.12
C THR A 93 -13.96 -0.27 7.41
N LYS A 94 -13.10 0.04 8.40
CA LYS A 94 -12.69 1.42 8.70
C LYS A 94 -12.01 2.08 7.50
N VAL A 95 -11.17 1.35 6.76
CA VAL A 95 -10.51 1.85 5.54
C VAL A 95 -11.52 2.19 4.45
N LEU A 96 -12.58 1.39 4.27
CA LEU A 96 -13.67 1.71 3.32
C LEU A 96 -14.43 3.00 3.68
N HIS A 97 -14.67 3.23 4.97
CA HIS A 97 -15.30 4.46 5.44
C HIS A 97 -14.36 5.66 5.30
N LEU A 98 -13.06 5.47 5.57
CA LEU A 98 -12.05 6.50 5.35
C LEU A 98 -12.03 6.93 3.87
N MET A 99 -12.06 5.98 2.94
CA MET A 99 -12.12 6.24 1.51
C MET A 99 -13.32 7.11 1.11
N ASP A 100 -14.50 6.83 1.67
CA ASP A 100 -15.70 7.64 1.44
C ASP A 100 -15.55 9.05 2.02
N SER A 101 -14.98 9.18 3.23
CA SER A 101 -14.79 10.48 3.89
C SER A 101 -13.79 11.38 3.15
N MET A 102 -12.82 10.77 2.45
CA MET A 102 -11.87 11.46 1.58
C MET A 102 -12.42 11.67 0.16
N ASN A 103 -13.68 11.30 -0.08
CA ASN A 103 -14.38 11.48 -1.34
C ASN A 103 -13.70 10.78 -2.54
N VAL A 104 -13.01 9.66 -2.26
CA VAL A 104 -12.31 8.86 -3.27
C VAL A 104 -13.26 7.78 -3.81
N PRO A 105 -13.45 7.66 -5.14
CA PRO A 105 -14.43 6.73 -5.69
C PRO A 105 -13.98 5.27 -5.54
N ARG A 106 -14.88 4.43 -5.04
CA ARG A 106 -14.66 2.98 -4.96
C ARG A 106 -14.58 2.38 -6.36
N THR A 107 -13.55 1.58 -6.61
CA THR A 107 -13.36 0.87 -7.87
C THR A 107 -13.71 -0.61 -7.70
N PRO A 108 -13.97 -1.36 -8.79
CA PRO A 108 -14.18 -2.81 -8.72
C PRO A 108 -13.08 -3.56 -7.96
N LYS A 109 -11.84 -3.05 -8.04
CA LYS A 109 -10.68 -3.60 -7.30
C LYS A 109 -10.86 -3.49 -5.79
N VAL A 110 -11.35 -2.35 -5.29
CA VAL A 110 -11.63 -2.14 -3.86
C VAL A 110 -12.68 -3.13 -3.36
N TYR A 111 -13.79 -3.31 -4.10
CA TYR A 111 -14.81 -4.29 -3.75
C TYR A 111 -14.25 -5.71 -3.75
N LEU A 112 -13.45 -6.07 -4.75
CA LEU A 112 -12.82 -7.38 -4.82
C LEU A 112 -11.85 -7.63 -3.65
N SER A 113 -11.02 -6.65 -3.30
CA SER A 113 -10.11 -6.74 -2.15
C SER A 113 -10.91 -6.98 -0.86
N TYR A 114 -12.01 -6.25 -0.66
CA TYR A 114 -12.83 -6.40 0.54
C TYR A 114 -13.56 -7.74 0.59
N LEU A 115 -14.12 -8.21 -0.54
CA LEU A 115 -14.74 -9.53 -0.64
C LEU A 115 -13.74 -10.65 -0.34
N ARG A 116 -12.49 -10.52 -0.78
CA ARG A 116 -11.43 -11.47 -0.45
C ARG A 116 -11.08 -11.44 1.03
N ALA A 117 -10.99 -10.25 1.63
CA ALA A 117 -10.74 -10.11 3.05
C ALA A 117 -11.80 -10.86 3.89
N ILE A 118 -13.09 -10.65 3.61
CA ILE A 118 -14.16 -11.32 4.37
C ILE A 118 -14.29 -12.82 4.08
N ALA A 119 -13.85 -13.29 2.91
CA ALA A 119 -14.00 -14.68 2.50
C ALA A 119 -13.00 -15.63 3.16
N GLY A 120 -11.90 -15.11 3.75
CA GLY A 120 -10.86 -15.90 4.42
C GLY A 120 -10.19 -16.91 3.48
N THR A 121 -9.17 -16.49 2.73
CA THR A 121 -8.38 -17.38 1.86
C THR A 121 -7.27 -18.07 2.63
#